data_AF-A0A937TS78-F1
#
_entry.id   AF-A0A937TS78-F1
#
_cell.length_a   1.000
_cell.length_b   1.000
_cell.length_c   1.000
_cell.angle_alpha   90.00
_cell.angle_beta   90.00
_cell.angle_gamma   90.00
#
_symmetry.space_group_name_H-M   'P 1'
#
loop_
_entity.id
_entity.type
_entity.pdbx_description
1 polymer ?
#
loop_
_entity_poly.entity_id
_entity_poly.type
_entity_poly.pdbx_seq_one_letter_code
_entity_poly.pdbx_strand_id
1 'polypeptide(L)'
;MAKSEAIKPGYFVAISLIPGTAPECCYIGLVQVLDEYGIRMTQVEWDDQLDGVKQYSEDIFVPWVNVNSMLVCTQEEPTRRFVRDKAPKWKSQVEAMYRKARSSK
;
A
#
# COMPACT_ATOMS: atom_id res chain seq x y z
N MET A 1 -8.65 14.07 22.09
CA MET A 1 -9.22 12.98 21.28
C MET A 1 -8.07 12.07 20.88
N ALA A 2 -8.10 10.80 21.28
CA ALA A 2 -7.08 9.84 20.84
C ALA A 2 -7.13 9.77 19.31
N LYS A 3 -6.01 10.03 18.62
CA LYS A 3 -5.90 9.72 17.19
C LYS A 3 -6.26 8.24 17.06
N SER A 4 -7.32 7.93 16.32
CA SER A 4 -7.51 6.56 15.87
C SER A 4 -6.23 6.18 15.14
N GLU A 5 -5.48 5.21 15.66
CA GLU A 5 -4.31 4.64 14.99
C GLU A 5 -4.80 3.78 13.83
N ALA A 6 -5.42 4.44 12.84
CA ALA A 6 -5.91 3.79 11.64
C ALA A 6 -4.77 3.02 10.94
N ILE A 7 -3.52 3.46 11.12
CA ILE A 7 -2.30 2.85 10.61
C ILE A 7 -1.21 2.95 11.69
N LYS A 8 -0.45 1.87 11.89
CA LYS A 8 0.72 1.84 12.78
C LYS A 8 1.84 0.96 12.22
N PRO A 9 3.08 1.06 12.73
CA PRO A 9 4.15 0.14 12.36
C PRO A 9 3.76 -1.33 12.53
N GLY A 10 4.20 -2.18 11.61
CA GLY A 10 3.85 -3.60 11.56
C GLY A 10 2.55 -3.92 10.80
N TYR A 11 1.82 -2.92 10.32
CA TYR A 11 0.62 -3.15 9.50
C TYR A 11 1.00 -3.34 8.03
N PHE A 12 0.26 -4.19 7.32
CA PHE A 12 0.29 -4.20 5.87
C PHE A 12 -0.72 -3.21 5.32
N VAL A 13 -0.31 -2.44 4.32
CA VAL A 13 -1.16 -1.46 3.66
C VAL A 13 -1.02 -1.59 2.15
N ALA A 14 -2.09 -1.28 1.44
CA ALA A 14 -2.04 -0.93 0.04
C ALA A 14 -2.34 0.57 -0.07
N ILE A 15 -1.44 1.33 -0.68
CA ILE A 15 -1.50 2.79 -0.79
C ILE A 15 -1.69 3.17 -2.25
N SER A 16 -2.79 3.84 -2.54
CA SER A 16 -3.04 4.45 -3.84
C SER A 16 -2.52 5.87 -3.84
N LEU A 17 -1.82 6.22 -4.91
CA LEU A 17 -1.26 7.56 -5.10
C LEU A 17 -2.14 8.39 -6.01
N ILE A 18 -1.99 9.70 -5.89
CA ILE A 18 -2.47 10.65 -6.90
C ILE A 18 -1.80 10.29 -8.25
N PRO A 19 -2.57 10.20 -9.37
CA PRO A 19 -2.00 9.85 -10.68
C PRO A 19 -0.85 10.75 -11.10
N GLY A 20 0.21 10.15 -11.65
CA GLY A 20 1.40 10.87 -12.12
C GLY A 20 2.46 11.12 -11.05
N THR A 21 2.19 10.79 -9.78
CA THR A 21 3.18 10.89 -8.69
C THR A 21 4.38 9.95 -8.87
N ALA A 22 4.12 8.72 -9.29
CA ALA A 22 5.11 7.66 -9.41
C ALA A 22 4.76 6.73 -10.59
N PRO A 23 5.68 5.85 -11.03
CA PRO A 23 5.42 4.91 -12.12
C PRO A 23 4.21 4.02 -11.88
N GLU A 24 4.05 3.54 -10.65
CA GLU A 24 2.86 2.80 -10.23
C GLU A 24 1.91 3.71 -9.45
N CYS A 25 0.61 3.49 -9.60
CA CYS A 25 -0.43 4.25 -8.90
C CYS A 25 -0.91 3.58 -7.60
N CYS A 26 -0.35 2.41 -7.27
CA CYS A 26 -0.68 1.68 -6.05
C CYS A 26 0.48 0.79 -5.60
N TYR A 27 0.95 1.00 -4.37
CA TYR A 27 2.03 0.24 -3.74
C TYR A 27 1.50 -0.57 -2.55
N ILE A 28 2.07 -1.74 -2.29
CA ILE A 28 1.66 -2.62 -1.19
C ILE A 28 2.89 -2.93 -0.35
N GLY A 29 2.78 -2.74 0.97
CA GLY A 29 3.94 -2.86 1.84
C GLY A 29 3.62 -2.99 3.32
N LEU A 30 4.65 -3.38 4.08
CA LEU A 30 4.68 -3.39 5.54
C LEU A 30 5.14 -2.03 6.05
N VAL A 31 4.33 -1.39 6.90
CA VAL A 31 4.65 -0.11 7.52
C VAL A 31 5.81 -0.27 8.49
N GLN A 32 6.91 0.45 8.23
CA GLN A 32 8.08 0.48 9.10
C GLN A 32 8.00 1.63 10.08
N VAL A 33 7.71 2.83 9.58
CA VAL A 33 7.57 4.06 10.37
C VAL A 33 6.65 5.01 9.64
N LEU A 34 5.96 5.86 10.41
CA LEU A 34 5.17 6.96 9.90
C LEU A 34 5.31 8.15 10.85
N ASP A 35 5.22 9.35 10.28
CA ASP A 35 5.33 10.61 11.01
C ASP A 35 4.39 11.67 10.39
N GLU A 36 4.60 12.95 10.69
CA GLU A 36 3.83 14.04 10.12
C GLU A 36 4.06 14.29 8.61
N TYR A 37 5.11 13.71 8.01
CA TYR A 37 5.47 13.93 6.61
C TYR A 37 4.99 12.80 5.70
N GLY A 38 5.03 11.57 6.17
CA GLY A 38 4.66 10.43 5.35
C GLY A 38 4.77 9.09 6.05
N ILE A 39 4.86 8.07 5.21
CA ILE A 39 5.00 6.69 5.60
C ILE A 39 6.18 6.06 4.87
N ARG A 40 7.05 5.38 5.63
CA ARG A 40 8.05 4.48 5.06
C ARG A 40 7.53 3.05 5.19
N MET A 41 7.52 2.32 4.09
CA MET A 41 7.10 0.93 4.05
C MET A 41 8.04 0.08 3.23
N THR A 42 8.22 -1.16 3.67
CA THR A 42 8.95 -2.18 2.91
C THR A 42 7.99 -2.84 1.94
N GLN A 43 8.33 -2.86 0.66
CA GLN A 43 7.43 -3.39 -0.36
C GLN A 43 7.25 -4.90 -0.23
N VAL A 44 6.02 -5.36 -0.50
CA VAL A 44 5.76 -6.79 -0.65
C VAL A 44 6.41 -7.26 -1.94
N GLU A 45 7.16 -8.36 -1.85
CA GLU A 45 7.55 -9.14 -3.01
C GLU A 45 6.58 -10.32 -3.16
N TRP A 46 6.02 -10.48 -4.36
CA TRP A 46 5.31 -11.69 -4.73
C TRP A 46 6.28 -12.56 -5.53
N ASP A 47 6.77 -13.64 -4.91
CA ASP A 47 7.43 -14.73 -5.64
C ASP A 47 6.64 -16.04 -5.49
N ASP A 48 6.98 -17.02 -6.33
CA ASP A 48 6.28 -18.32 -6.39
C ASP A 48 6.37 -19.15 -5.08
N GLN A 49 7.18 -18.74 -4.10
CA GLN A 49 7.42 -19.49 -2.86
C GLN A 49 6.88 -18.78 -1.61
N LEU A 50 6.88 -17.45 -1.53
CA LEU A 50 6.47 -16.69 -0.35
C LEU A 50 5.86 -15.33 -0.71
N ASP A 51 4.53 -15.20 -0.59
CA ASP A 51 3.85 -13.90 -0.56
C ASP A 51 4.24 -13.14 0.72
N GLY A 52 5.19 -12.20 0.66
CA GLY A 52 5.67 -11.54 1.88
C GLY A 52 6.72 -10.44 1.68
N VAL A 53 7.24 -9.97 2.80
CA VAL A 53 8.36 -9.01 2.84
C VAL A 53 9.65 -9.81 3.04
N LYS A 54 10.62 -9.65 2.14
CA LYS A 54 11.93 -10.31 2.25
C LYS A 54 12.92 -9.41 2.97
N GLN A 55 13.94 -10.01 3.57
CA GLN A 55 14.98 -9.29 4.32
C GLN A 55 15.76 -8.26 3.47
N TYR A 56 15.70 -8.35 2.13
CA TYR A 56 16.36 -7.45 1.18
C TYR A 56 15.38 -6.63 0.33
N SER A 57 14.10 -6.62 0.68
CA SER A 57 13.11 -5.86 -0.08
C SER A 57 13.32 -4.35 0.13
N GLU A 58 13.12 -3.60 -0.95
CA GLU A 58 13.35 -2.16 -0.96
C GLU A 58 12.26 -1.41 -0.17
N ASP A 59 12.69 -0.42 0.61
CA ASP A 59 11.79 0.53 1.26
C ASP A 59 11.39 1.64 0.28
N ILE A 60 10.13 2.06 0.38
CA ILE A 60 9.65 3.30 -0.24
C ILE A 60 9.12 4.25 0.81
N PHE A 61 9.38 5.54 0.58
CA PHE A 61 8.79 6.62 1.35
C PHE A 61 7.69 7.28 0.52
N VAL A 62 6.49 7.35 1.10
CA VAL A 62 5.32 7.99 0.47
C VAL A 62 4.91 9.20 1.30
N PRO A 63 5.11 10.43 0.79
CA PRO A 63 4.60 11.64 1.42
C PRO A 63 3.07 11.64 1.50
N TRP A 64 2.49 12.13 2.61
CA TRP A 64 1.03 12.17 2.77
C TRP A 64 0.31 12.95 1.67
N VAL A 65 0.95 14.02 1.18
CA VAL A 65 0.42 14.88 0.11
C VAL A 65 0.17 14.13 -1.21
N ASN A 66 0.79 12.96 -1.38
CA ASN A 66 0.69 12.15 -2.59
C ASN A 66 -0.29 10.98 -2.46
N VAL A 67 -0.84 10.75 -1.26
CA VAL A 67 -1.77 9.66 -0.99
C VAL A 67 -3.17 10.08 -1.41
N ASN A 68 -3.82 9.24 -2.21
CA ASN A 68 -5.25 9.41 -2.49
C ASN A 68 -6.09 8.63 -1.47
N SER A 69 -5.82 7.33 -1.30
CA SER A 69 -6.50 6.46 -0.35
C SER A 69 -5.63 5.25 0.04
N MET A 70 -5.97 4.59 1.15
CA MET A 70 -5.29 3.39 1.62
C MET A 70 -6.27 2.28 2.00
N LEU A 71 -5.92 1.04 1.68
CA LEU A 71 -6.53 -0.15 2.24
C LEU A 71 -5.59 -0.71 3.32
N VAL A 72 -6.09 -0.89 4.55
CA VAL A 72 -5.27 -1.23 5.71
C VAL A 72 -5.62 -2.63 6.24
N CYS A 73 -4.60 -3.46 6.47
CA CYS A 73 -4.71 -4.73 7.18
C CYS A 73 -4.60 -4.49 8.69
N THR A 74 -5.73 -4.46 9.39
CA THR A 74 -5.74 -4.39 10.85
C THR A 74 -5.40 -5.75 11.47
N GLN A 75 -5.04 -5.77 12.77
CA GLN A 75 -4.64 -6.99 13.50
C GLN A 75 -5.71 -8.11 13.53
N GLU A 76 -6.97 -7.79 13.19
CA GLU A 76 -8.06 -8.75 13.17
C GLU A 76 -8.05 -9.65 11.93
N GLU A 77 -7.34 -9.23 10.86
CA GLU A 77 -7.30 -9.98 9.61
C GLU A 77 -6.05 -10.87 9.50
N PRO A 78 -6.16 -12.11 8.97
CA PRO A 78 -4.99 -12.91 8.65
C PRO A 78 -4.13 -12.21 7.59
N THR A 79 -2.96 -11.73 8.00
CA THR A 79 -2.02 -10.96 7.16
C THR A 79 -1.74 -11.63 5.82
N ARG A 80 -1.58 -12.96 5.79
CA ARG A 80 -1.33 -13.72 4.56
C ARG A 80 -2.47 -13.58 3.54
N ARG A 81 -3.73 -13.60 4.00
CA ARG A 81 -4.90 -13.42 3.12
C ARG A 81 -4.96 -12.00 2.57
N PHE A 82 -4.59 -11.01 3.37
CA PHE A 82 -4.53 -9.63 2.91
C PHE A 82 -3.49 -9.46 1.79
N VAL A 83 -2.26 -9.92 2.04
CA VAL A 83 -1.12 -9.77 1.12
C VAL A 83 -1.32 -10.53 -0.19
N ARG A 84 -1.85 -11.76 -0.13
CA ARG A 84 -2.06 -12.59 -1.32
C ARG A 84 -3.32 -12.21 -2.11
N ASP A 85 -4.43 -11.93 -1.43
CA ASP A 85 -5.74 -11.86 -2.09
C ASP A 85 -6.30 -10.43 -2.16
N LYS A 86 -6.35 -9.73 -1.02
CA LYS A 86 -7.08 -8.46 -0.93
C LYS A 86 -6.32 -7.29 -1.52
N ALA A 87 -5.05 -7.13 -1.16
CA ALA A 87 -4.25 -6.01 -1.61
C ALA A 87 -4.00 -6.03 -3.13
N PRO A 88 -3.63 -7.17 -3.76
CA PRO A 88 -3.47 -7.22 -5.22
C PRO A 88 -4.78 -6.95 -5.99
N LYS A 89 -5.91 -7.47 -5.48
CA LYS A 89 -7.23 -7.18 -6.04
C LYS A 89 -7.56 -5.70 -5.98
N TRP A 90 -7.27 -5.05 -4.85
CA TRP A 90 -7.49 -3.62 -4.69
C TRP A 90 -6.58 -2.79 -5.60
N LYS A 91 -5.29 -3.15 -5.71
CA LYS A 91 -4.34 -2.54 -6.67
C LYS A 91 -4.90 -2.59 -8.10
N SER A 92 -5.40 -3.76 -8.51
CA SER A 92 -6.00 -3.95 -9.84
C SER A 92 -7.22 -3.06 -10.07
N GLN A 93 -8.06 -2.85 -9.05
CA GLN A 93 -9.21 -1.94 -9.10
C GLN A 93 -8.79 -0.48 -9.24
N VAL A 94 -7.81 -0.03 -8.44
CA VAL A 94 -7.25 1.33 -8.50
C VAL A 94 -6.66 1.62 -9.87
N GLU A 95 -5.84 0.69 -10.39
CA GLU A 95 -5.26 0.82 -11.73
C GLU A 95 -6.31 0.89 -12.83
N ALA A 96 -7.38 0.09 -12.75
CA ALA A 96 -8.47 0.11 -13.71
C ALA A 96 -9.23 1.44 -13.69
N MET A 97 -9.49 2.00 -12.50
CA MET A 97 -10.13 3.31 -12.33
C MET A 97 -9.33 4.40 -13.05
N TYR A 98 -8.01 4.43 -12.87
CA TYR A 98 -7.16 5.44 -13.50
C TYR A 98 -6.95 5.23 -15.00
N ARG A 99 -6.86 3.97 -15.47
CA ARG A 99 -6.84 3.66 -16.91
C ARG A 99 -8.09 4.22 -17.61
N LYS A 100 -9.27 3.98 -17.02
CA LYS A 100 -10.54 4.51 -17.53
C LYS A 100 -10.56 6.05 -17.53
N ALA A 101 -10.05 6.69 -16.48
CA ALA A 101 -9.99 8.15 -16.40
C ALA A 101 -9.07 8.78 -17.47
N ARG A 102 -8.01 8.07 -17.90
CA ARG A 102 -7.11 8.52 -18.97
C ARG A 102 -7.70 8.32 -20.37
N SER A 103 -8.43 7.23 -20.61
CA SER A 103 -9.05 6.95 -21.92
C SER A 103 -10.27 7.82 -22.23
N SER A 104 -10.89 8.42 -21.21
CA SER A 104 -12.05 9.31 -21.36
C SER A 104 -11.68 10.79 -21.56
N LYS A 105 -10.37 11.10 -21.67
CA LYS A 105 -9.84 12.42 -22.01
C LYS A 105 -9.31 12.40 -23.44
#